data_AF-A0A346R2D3-F1
#
_entry.id   AF-A0A346R2D3-F1
#
_cell.length_a   1.000
_cell.length_b   1.000
_cell.length_c   1.000
_cell.angle_alpha   90.00
_cell.angle_beta   90.00
_cell.angle_gamma   90.00
#
_symmetry.space_group_name_H-M   'P 1'
#
loop_
_entity.id
_entity.type
_entity.pdbx_description
1 polymer ?
#
loop_
_entity_poly.entity_id
_entity_poly.type
_entity_poly.pdbx_seq_one_letter_code
_entity_poly.pdbx_strand_id
1 'polypeptide(L)'
;MHLLEAALAWDEAGGGPRWAALADEIMELMLDRFIDHSTGGLLELFDGHWRALANDADRHVEPGHQFEWAWLALRWARKRDRPDAIVAARRLFAIAEAHGICEDRKVAMLELNDDFTPRRRIARLWGQTEWLKAALKMARCSAGAEKEHYHAAALSAVKAMELYLTDTPKGLWRDKLEDTGAFVDEPAPASSLYHIVCAVSELVSACNVAVDS
;
A
#
# COMPACT_ATOMS: atom_id res chain seq x y z
N MET A 1 -7.48 -8.53 -1.93
CA MET A 1 -6.21 -8.13 -1.29
C MET A 1 -5.97 -8.88 0.03
N HIS A 2 -6.69 -8.64 1.13
CA HIS A 2 -6.38 -9.27 2.43
C HIS A 2 -6.38 -10.82 2.47
N LEU A 3 -7.09 -11.50 1.56
CA LEU A 3 -6.97 -12.96 1.43
C LEU A 3 -5.55 -13.39 0.98
N LEU A 4 -4.90 -12.62 0.11
CA LEU A 4 -3.50 -12.83 -0.27
C LEU A 4 -2.58 -12.59 0.93
N GLU A 5 -2.79 -11.50 1.67
CA GLU A 5 -1.99 -11.19 2.86
C GLU A 5 -2.05 -12.33 3.88
N ALA A 6 -3.25 -12.84 4.16
CA ALA A 6 -3.45 -14.00 5.03
C ALA A 6 -2.81 -15.28 4.46
N ALA A 7 -2.95 -15.53 3.15
CA ALA A 7 -2.35 -16.70 2.51
C ALA A 7 -0.81 -16.67 2.57
N LEU A 8 -0.19 -15.51 2.33
CA LEU A 8 1.26 -15.32 2.48
C LEU A 8 1.71 -15.55 3.93
N ALA A 9 0.98 -15.00 4.92
CA ALA A 9 1.30 -15.20 6.33
C ALA A 9 1.21 -16.69 6.73
N TRP A 10 0.20 -17.42 6.27
CA TRP A 10 0.07 -18.86 6.52
C TRP A 10 1.14 -19.69 5.80
N ASP A 11 1.50 -19.33 4.58
CA ASP A 11 2.59 -19.97 3.83
C ASP A 11 3.95 -19.77 4.55
N GLU A 12 4.22 -18.56 5.04
CA GLU A 12 5.41 -18.23 5.86
C GLU A 12 5.42 -18.99 7.20
N ALA A 13 4.26 -19.22 7.81
CA ALA A 13 4.12 -19.97 9.06
C ALA A 13 4.14 -21.51 8.88
N GLY A 14 4.32 -22.02 7.65
CA GLY A 14 4.36 -23.47 7.39
C GLY A 14 2.99 -24.15 7.33
N GLY A 15 1.92 -23.40 7.03
CA GLY A 15 0.54 -23.91 6.94
C GLY A 15 0.27 -24.93 5.81
N GLY A 16 1.28 -25.23 4.99
CA GLY A 16 1.24 -26.23 3.93
C GLY A 16 0.97 -25.67 2.52
N PRO A 17 1.05 -26.53 1.49
CA PRO A 17 1.10 -26.11 0.08
C PRO A 17 -0.16 -25.42 -0.43
N ARG A 18 -1.31 -25.62 0.23
CA ARG A 18 -2.59 -24.99 -0.15
C ARG A 18 -2.54 -23.46 -0.04
N TRP A 19 -1.81 -22.93 0.96
CA TRP A 19 -1.71 -21.49 1.17
C TRP A 19 -0.76 -20.84 0.17
N ALA A 20 0.34 -21.52 -0.15
CA ALA A 20 1.23 -21.14 -1.24
C ALA A 20 0.47 -21.09 -2.58
N ALA A 21 -0.31 -22.13 -2.90
CA ALA A 21 -1.11 -22.18 -4.13
C ALA A 21 -2.17 -21.08 -4.20
N LEU A 22 -2.85 -20.79 -3.08
CA LEU A 22 -3.82 -19.69 -3.02
C LEU A 22 -3.15 -18.32 -3.22
N ALA A 23 -1.97 -18.10 -2.62
CA ALA A 23 -1.23 -16.87 -2.85
C ALA A 23 -0.81 -16.72 -4.32
N ASP A 24 -0.35 -17.82 -4.93
CA ASP A 24 0.01 -17.85 -6.36
C ASP A 24 -1.20 -17.52 -7.25
N GLU A 25 -2.36 -18.14 -7.00
CA GLU A 25 -3.60 -17.89 -7.75
C GLU A 25 -4.04 -16.42 -7.69
N ILE A 26 -4.04 -15.82 -6.50
CA ILE A 26 -4.46 -14.42 -6.34
C ILE A 26 -3.45 -13.47 -6.99
N MET A 27 -2.15 -13.77 -6.94
CA MET A 27 -1.12 -12.97 -7.59
C MET A 27 -1.18 -13.04 -9.11
N GLU A 28 -1.40 -14.22 -9.70
CA GLU A 28 -1.63 -14.33 -11.15
C GLU A 28 -2.88 -13.56 -11.56
N LEU A 29 -3.95 -13.65 -10.77
CA LEU A 29 -5.18 -12.91 -11.04
C LEU A 29 -4.95 -11.38 -10.99
N MET A 30 -4.15 -10.91 -10.04
CA MET A 30 -3.79 -9.50 -9.95
C MET A 30 -3.00 -9.02 -11.16
N LEU A 31 -2.00 -9.80 -11.61
CA LEU A 31 -1.18 -9.47 -12.77
C LEU A 31 -1.95 -9.53 -14.10
N ASP A 32 -2.88 -10.49 -14.24
CA ASP A 32 -3.66 -10.68 -15.47
C ASP A 32 -4.86 -9.73 -15.56
N ARG A 33 -5.55 -9.49 -14.43
CA ARG A 33 -6.88 -8.82 -14.41
C ARG A 33 -6.93 -7.52 -13.64
N PHE A 34 -6.25 -7.41 -12.50
CA PHE A 34 -6.48 -6.26 -11.62
C PHE A 34 -5.74 -5.02 -12.08
N ILE A 35 -4.53 -5.22 -12.64
CA ILE A 35 -3.76 -4.15 -13.26
C ILE A 35 -4.37 -3.83 -14.62
N ASP A 36 -4.79 -2.59 -14.81
CA ASP A 36 -5.15 -2.09 -16.14
C ASP A 36 -3.88 -1.97 -16.98
N HIS A 37 -3.75 -2.80 -18.01
CA HIS A 37 -2.58 -2.81 -18.90
C HIS A 37 -2.36 -1.49 -19.67
N SER A 38 -3.37 -0.63 -19.75
CA SER A 38 -3.25 0.67 -20.42
C SER A 38 -2.62 1.75 -19.53
N THR A 39 -2.95 1.78 -18.24
CA THR A 39 -2.49 2.81 -17.28
C THR A 39 -1.41 2.29 -16.34
N GLY A 40 -1.42 0.98 -16.08
CA GLY A 40 -0.59 0.28 -15.11
C GLY A 40 -1.09 0.39 -13.66
N GLY A 41 -2.22 1.06 -13.42
CA GLY A 41 -2.84 1.15 -12.10
C GLY A 41 -3.69 -0.07 -11.78
N LEU A 42 -3.75 -0.44 -10.50
CA LEU A 42 -4.68 -1.48 -10.05
C LEU A 42 -6.09 -0.92 -9.84
N LEU A 43 -7.08 -1.57 -10.43
CA LEU A 43 -8.50 -1.23 -10.31
C LEU A 43 -9.15 -2.04 -9.18
N GLU A 44 -10.26 -1.51 -8.64
CA GLU A 44 -10.89 -2.05 -7.42
C GLU A 44 -12.10 -2.96 -7.69
N LEU A 45 -12.85 -2.71 -8.77
CA LEU A 45 -14.18 -3.31 -8.99
C LEU A 45 -14.26 -4.07 -10.32
N PHE A 46 -14.76 -5.31 -10.24
CA PHE A 46 -14.84 -6.26 -11.36
C PHE A 46 -16.19 -7.00 -11.39
N ASP A 47 -16.62 -7.43 -12.57
CA ASP A 47 -17.76 -8.31 -12.74
C ASP A 47 -17.42 -9.79 -12.42
N GLY A 48 -18.43 -10.68 -12.51
CA GLY A 48 -18.26 -12.12 -12.28
C GLY A 48 -17.36 -12.85 -13.30
N HIS A 49 -16.85 -12.13 -14.31
CA HIS A 49 -15.90 -12.62 -15.31
C HIS A 49 -14.55 -11.90 -15.23
N TRP A 50 -14.28 -11.20 -14.12
CA TRP A 50 -13.05 -10.44 -13.88
C TRP A 50 -12.79 -9.35 -14.93
N ARG A 51 -13.84 -8.76 -15.48
CA ARG A 51 -13.72 -7.54 -16.29
C ARG A 51 -13.96 -6.34 -15.39
N ALA A 52 -13.09 -5.34 -15.51
CA ALA A 52 -13.26 -4.10 -14.78
C ALA A 52 -14.63 -3.48 -15.10
N LEU A 53 -15.31 -2.96 -14.08
CA LEU A 53 -16.58 -2.26 -14.29
C LEU A 53 -16.32 -0.96 -15.07
N ALA A 54 -17.13 -0.71 -16.10
CA ALA A 54 -16.89 0.33 -17.09
C ALA A 54 -17.56 1.68 -16.77
N ASN A 55 -18.33 1.76 -15.69
CA ASN A 55 -18.94 3.01 -15.25
C ASN A 55 -17.90 3.86 -14.51
N ASP A 56 -17.79 5.13 -14.87
CA ASP A 56 -16.85 6.09 -14.28
C ASP A 56 -16.93 6.15 -12.75
N ALA A 57 -18.12 5.90 -12.18
CA ALA A 57 -18.32 5.86 -10.74
C ALA A 57 -17.58 4.71 -10.04
N ASP A 58 -17.31 3.60 -10.72
CA ASP A 58 -16.69 2.40 -10.15
C ASP A 58 -15.27 2.17 -10.68
N ARG A 59 -14.85 2.97 -11.66
CA ARG A 59 -13.50 2.91 -12.24
C ARG A 59 -12.59 3.93 -11.55
N HIS A 60 -12.13 3.56 -10.36
CA HIS A 60 -11.21 4.36 -9.55
C HIS A 60 -10.01 3.53 -9.12
N VAL A 61 -9.01 4.25 -8.61
CA VAL A 61 -7.76 3.72 -8.08
C VAL A 61 -7.58 4.23 -6.65
N GLU A 62 -7.22 3.35 -5.71
CA GLU A 62 -6.92 3.76 -4.34
C GLU A 62 -5.41 3.76 -4.09
N PRO A 63 -4.74 4.91 -3.91
CA PRO A 63 -3.29 4.98 -3.66
C PRO A 63 -2.81 4.11 -2.51
N GLY A 64 -3.60 4.01 -1.42
CA GLY A 64 -3.30 3.12 -0.31
C GLY A 64 -3.24 1.65 -0.73
N HIS A 65 -4.18 1.18 -1.55
CA HIS A 65 -4.17 -0.19 -2.08
C HIS A 65 -3.04 -0.40 -3.10
N GLN A 66 -2.69 0.60 -3.91
CA GLN A 66 -1.51 0.51 -4.79
C GLN A 66 -0.24 0.22 -3.97
N PHE A 67 -0.05 0.93 -2.85
CA PHE A 67 1.08 0.70 -1.94
C PHE A 67 1.01 -0.70 -1.29
N GLU A 68 -0.15 -1.10 -0.78
CA GLU A 68 -0.31 -2.42 -0.14
C GLU A 68 -0.05 -3.57 -1.12
N TRP A 69 -0.60 -3.49 -2.34
CA TRP A 69 -0.33 -4.46 -3.40
C TRP A 69 1.13 -4.47 -3.82
N ALA A 70 1.80 -3.32 -3.91
CA ALA A 70 3.24 -3.27 -4.17
C ALA A 70 4.03 -4.01 -3.07
N TRP A 71 3.67 -3.80 -1.80
CA TRP A 71 4.30 -4.50 -0.67
C TRP A 71 4.06 -6.02 -0.71
N LEU A 72 2.82 -6.46 -0.95
CA LEU A 72 2.45 -7.88 -1.06
C LEU A 72 3.12 -8.55 -2.27
N ALA A 73 3.13 -7.89 -3.43
CA ALA A 73 3.75 -8.39 -4.65
C ALA A 73 5.25 -8.63 -4.46
N LEU A 74 5.98 -7.72 -3.80
CA LEU A 74 7.40 -7.93 -3.48
C LEU A 74 7.64 -9.09 -2.51
N ARG A 75 6.75 -9.29 -1.52
CA ARG A 75 6.83 -10.44 -0.61
C ARG A 75 6.69 -11.75 -1.38
N TRP A 76 5.68 -11.84 -2.23
CA TRP A 76 5.41 -13.01 -3.05
C TRP A 76 6.52 -13.26 -4.08
N ALA A 77 6.88 -12.24 -4.85
CA ALA A 77 7.80 -12.34 -5.99
C ALA A 77 9.19 -12.85 -5.58
N ARG A 78 9.69 -12.42 -4.42
CA ARG A 78 10.98 -12.89 -3.89
C ARG A 78 10.98 -14.40 -3.60
N LYS A 79 9.86 -14.96 -3.15
CA LYS A 79 9.75 -16.39 -2.83
C LYS A 79 9.52 -17.25 -4.08
N ARG A 80 9.05 -16.65 -5.18
CA ARG A 80 8.71 -17.34 -6.44
C ARG A 80 9.66 -17.05 -7.61
N ASP A 81 10.64 -16.19 -7.42
CA ASP A 81 11.55 -15.70 -8.48
C ASP A 81 10.78 -15.10 -9.67
N ARG A 82 9.90 -14.13 -9.37
CA ARG A 82 8.97 -13.52 -10.34
C ARG A 82 9.32 -12.06 -10.66
N PRO A 83 10.21 -11.80 -11.64
CA PRO A 83 10.66 -10.45 -11.96
C PRO A 83 9.56 -9.55 -12.55
N ASP A 84 8.56 -10.14 -13.22
CA ASP A 84 7.37 -9.43 -13.72
C ASP A 84 6.55 -8.80 -12.58
N ALA A 85 6.34 -9.53 -11.48
CA ALA A 85 5.66 -8.97 -10.31
C ALA A 85 6.47 -7.89 -9.59
N ILE A 86 7.80 -7.95 -9.68
CA ILE A 86 8.70 -6.89 -9.17
C ILE A 86 8.54 -5.60 -10.00
N VAL A 87 8.38 -5.72 -11.32
CA VAL A 87 8.09 -4.60 -12.22
C VAL A 87 6.71 -4.02 -11.93
N ALA A 88 5.69 -4.87 -11.79
CA ALA A 88 4.33 -4.45 -11.43
C ALA A 88 4.33 -3.68 -10.10
N ALA A 89 4.97 -4.21 -9.05
CA ALA A 89 5.07 -3.55 -7.76
C ALA A 89 5.67 -2.13 -7.85
N ARG A 90 6.75 -1.97 -8.63
CA ARG A 90 7.37 -0.65 -8.86
C ARG A 90 6.42 0.31 -9.56
N ARG A 91 5.66 -0.18 -10.55
CA ARG A 91 4.69 0.63 -11.27
C ARG A 91 3.57 1.10 -10.35
N LEU A 92 3.00 0.22 -9.52
CA LEU A 92 1.97 0.58 -8.55
C LEU A 92 2.46 1.63 -7.56
N PHE A 93 3.66 1.43 -6.98
CA PHE A 93 4.26 2.42 -6.08
C PHE A 93 4.45 3.77 -6.76
N ALA A 94 5.01 3.79 -7.98
CA ALA A 94 5.28 5.02 -8.71
C ALA A 94 3.99 5.78 -9.04
N ILE A 95 2.90 5.09 -9.40
CA ILE A 95 1.59 5.72 -9.62
C ILE A 95 1.07 6.35 -8.33
N ALA A 96 1.08 5.59 -7.24
CA ALA A 96 0.59 6.04 -5.95
C ALA A 96 1.39 7.24 -5.41
N GLU A 97 2.71 7.23 -5.60
CA GLU A 97 3.57 8.33 -5.17
C GLU A 97 3.39 9.57 -6.05
N ALA A 98 3.37 9.42 -7.37
CA ALA A 98 3.30 10.54 -8.31
C ALA A 98 1.93 11.23 -8.31
N HIS A 99 0.85 10.48 -8.11
CA HIS A 99 -0.52 10.99 -8.27
C HIS A 99 -1.35 10.92 -6.99
N GLY A 100 -1.04 9.98 -6.09
CA GLY A 100 -1.82 9.73 -4.88
C GLY A 100 -1.40 10.53 -3.66
N ILE A 101 -0.20 11.13 -3.66
CA ILE A 101 0.27 11.96 -2.54
C ILE A 101 -0.18 13.41 -2.74
N CYS A 102 -0.93 13.92 -1.77
CA CYS A 102 -1.44 15.28 -1.77
C CYS A 102 -0.29 16.29 -1.66
N GLU A 103 -0.19 17.23 -2.61
CA GLU A 103 0.95 18.15 -2.70
C GLU A 103 1.10 19.08 -1.49
N ASP A 104 -0.01 19.58 -0.96
CA ASP A 104 -0.05 20.52 0.18
C ASP A 104 0.04 19.80 1.54
N ARG A 105 -0.79 18.77 1.75
CA ARG A 105 -0.93 18.06 3.02
C ARG A 105 0.11 16.95 3.22
N LYS A 106 0.79 16.52 2.15
CA LYS A 106 1.80 15.44 2.15
C LYS A 106 1.28 14.11 2.72
N VAL A 107 0.08 13.73 2.32
CA VAL A 107 -0.61 12.48 2.72
C VAL A 107 -1.11 11.73 1.49
N ALA A 108 -1.17 10.40 1.55
CA ALA A 108 -1.85 9.58 0.55
C ALA A 108 -3.37 9.81 0.61
N MET A 109 -3.92 10.25 -0.51
CA MET A 109 -5.36 10.45 -0.73
C MET A 109 -6.09 9.10 -0.87
N LEU A 110 -7.41 9.12 -0.67
CA LEU A 110 -8.21 7.90 -0.68
C LEU A 110 -8.46 7.38 -2.10
N GLU A 111 -8.85 8.25 -3.04
CA GLU A 111 -9.20 7.82 -4.41
C GLU A 111 -8.68 8.79 -5.48
N LEU A 112 -8.27 8.18 -6.59
CA LEU A 112 -8.01 8.81 -7.88
C LEU A 112 -9.01 8.27 -8.91
N ASN A 113 -9.24 9.02 -9.98
CA ASN A 113 -9.85 8.48 -11.19
C ASN A 113 -8.86 7.52 -11.89
N ASP A 114 -9.34 6.77 -12.88
CA ASP A 114 -8.51 5.84 -13.67
C ASP A 114 -7.47 6.55 -14.57
N ASP A 115 -7.64 7.84 -14.83
CA ASP A 115 -6.64 8.74 -15.42
C ASP A 115 -5.65 9.36 -14.40
N PHE A 116 -5.73 8.90 -13.14
CA PHE A 116 -4.95 9.35 -11.99
C PHE A 116 -5.20 10.79 -11.51
N THR A 117 -6.24 11.47 -11.99
CA THR A 117 -6.65 12.75 -11.42
C THR A 117 -7.27 12.57 -10.02
N PRO A 118 -7.08 13.50 -9.06
CA PRO A 118 -7.64 13.36 -7.72
C PRO A 118 -9.17 13.29 -7.75
N ARG A 119 -9.74 12.27 -7.08
CA ARG A 119 -11.19 12.05 -6.98
C ARG A 119 -11.72 12.29 -5.57
N ARG A 120 -11.16 11.61 -4.57
CA ARG A 120 -11.45 11.86 -3.15
C ARG A 120 -10.16 12.10 -2.40
N ARG A 121 -9.93 13.38 -2.10
CA ARG A 121 -8.73 13.86 -1.42
C ARG A 121 -8.74 13.65 0.10
N ILE A 122 -9.81 13.09 0.68
CA ILE A 122 -9.76 12.63 2.08
C ILE A 122 -8.59 11.66 2.24
N ALA A 123 -7.86 11.73 3.35
CA ALA A 123 -6.76 10.83 3.64
C ALA A 123 -7.09 10.01 4.88
N ARG A 124 -6.90 8.71 4.80
CA ARG A 124 -7.09 7.77 5.91
C ARG A 124 -5.74 7.39 6.50
N LEU A 125 -5.68 7.13 7.80
CA LEU A 125 -4.44 6.71 8.47
C LEU A 125 -3.83 5.46 7.81
N TRP A 126 -4.65 4.44 7.50
CA TRP A 126 -4.16 3.19 6.93
C TRP A 126 -3.36 3.40 5.63
N GLY A 127 -3.79 4.30 4.74
CA GLY A 127 -3.08 4.57 3.48
C GLY A 127 -1.65 5.08 3.71
N GLN A 128 -1.41 5.80 4.80
CA GLN A 128 -0.08 6.30 5.17
C GLN A 128 0.81 5.18 5.68
N THR A 129 0.23 4.23 6.42
CA THR A 129 0.94 3.04 6.91
C THR A 129 1.33 2.11 5.77
N GLU A 130 0.48 1.97 4.75
CA GLU A 130 0.77 1.16 3.56
C GLU A 130 1.85 1.81 2.69
N TRP A 131 1.82 3.14 2.55
CA TRP A 131 2.92 3.88 1.93
C TRP A 131 4.26 3.59 2.62
N LEU A 132 4.30 3.63 3.96
CA LEU A 132 5.51 3.31 4.73
C LEU A 132 5.98 1.87 4.50
N LYS A 133 5.08 0.88 4.61
CA LYS A 133 5.40 -0.54 4.38
C LYS A 133 5.98 -0.76 2.98
N ALA A 134 5.34 -0.20 1.96
CA ALA A 134 5.78 -0.34 0.58
C ALA A 134 7.14 0.31 0.34
N ALA A 135 7.36 1.53 0.85
CA ALA A 135 8.62 2.26 0.67
C ALA A 135 9.80 1.52 1.33
N LEU A 136 9.61 1.03 2.56
CA LEU A 136 10.64 0.24 3.25
C LEU A 136 10.97 -1.06 2.50
N LYS A 137 9.96 -1.76 1.98
CA LYS A 137 10.14 -3.00 1.23
C LYS A 137 10.85 -2.76 -0.10
N MET A 138 10.47 -1.70 -0.81
CA MET A 138 11.14 -1.26 -2.03
C MET A 138 12.61 -0.95 -1.78
N ALA A 139 12.92 -0.17 -0.75
CA ALA A 139 14.29 0.17 -0.38
C ALA A 139 15.17 -1.08 -0.10
N ARG A 140 14.61 -2.12 0.54
CA ARG A 140 15.32 -3.39 0.78
C ARG A 140 15.63 -4.17 -0.51
N CYS A 141 14.85 -3.97 -1.56
CA CYS A 141 14.98 -4.64 -2.85
C CYS A 141 15.69 -3.78 -3.91
N SER A 142 16.26 -2.65 -3.51
CA SER A 142 16.87 -1.65 -4.39
C SER A 142 18.30 -1.33 -3.98
N ALA A 143 19.05 -0.68 -4.87
CA ALA A 143 20.41 -0.22 -4.64
C ALA A 143 20.63 1.18 -5.22
N GLY A 144 21.70 1.86 -4.77
CA GLY A 144 22.07 3.19 -5.26
C GLY A 144 20.95 4.23 -5.08
N ALA A 145 20.79 5.10 -6.08
CA ALA A 145 19.82 6.18 -6.06
C ALA A 145 18.36 5.72 -5.90
N GLU A 146 18.01 4.53 -6.40
CA GLU A 146 16.66 3.96 -6.24
C GLU A 146 16.37 3.66 -4.75
N LYS A 147 17.36 3.11 -4.03
CA LYS A 147 17.24 2.86 -2.58
C LYS A 147 17.11 4.16 -1.80
N GLU A 148 17.89 5.19 -2.14
CA GLU A 148 17.84 6.51 -1.50
C GLU A 148 16.47 7.18 -1.70
N HIS A 149 15.90 7.08 -2.90
CA HIS A 149 14.56 7.56 -3.20
C HIS A 149 13.50 6.89 -2.30
N TYR A 150 13.52 5.55 -2.20
CA TYR A 150 12.56 4.84 -1.34
C TYR A 150 12.75 5.10 0.16
N HIS A 151 13.98 5.36 0.62
CA HIS A 151 14.20 5.85 1.99
C HIS A 151 13.59 7.24 2.21
N ALA A 152 13.71 8.16 1.24
CA ALA A 152 13.10 9.47 1.33
C ALA A 152 11.56 9.39 1.33
N ALA A 153 10.99 8.47 0.54
CA ALA A 153 9.57 8.16 0.55
C ALA A 153 9.12 7.60 1.91
N ALA A 154 9.87 6.66 2.49
CA ALA A 154 9.59 6.12 3.82
C ALA A 154 9.61 7.20 4.91
N LEU A 155 10.58 8.12 4.89
CA LEU A 155 10.63 9.26 5.82
C LEU A 155 9.42 10.18 5.67
N SER A 156 8.95 10.38 4.44
CA SER A 156 7.74 11.17 4.16
C SER A 156 6.49 10.46 4.68
N ALA A 157 6.40 9.14 4.50
CA ALA A 157 5.31 8.32 5.03
C ALA A 157 5.26 8.30 6.57
N VAL A 158 6.43 8.26 7.24
CA VAL A 158 6.51 8.39 8.72
C VAL A 158 5.91 9.72 9.17
N LYS A 159 6.32 10.84 8.55
CA LYS A 159 5.77 12.17 8.87
C LYS A 159 4.26 12.25 8.63
N ALA A 160 3.80 11.65 7.53
CA ALA A 160 2.38 11.56 7.22
C ALA A 160 1.62 10.76 8.29
N MET A 161 2.18 9.66 8.79
CA MET A 161 1.60 8.87 9.88
C MET A 161 1.61 9.62 11.22
N GLU A 162 2.71 10.30 11.56
CA GLU A 162 2.84 11.09 12.80
C GLU A 162 1.77 12.18 12.91
N LEU A 163 1.34 12.78 11.79
CA LEU A 163 0.25 13.76 11.76
C LEU A 163 -1.04 13.23 12.41
N TYR A 164 -1.33 11.93 12.29
CA TYR A 164 -2.54 11.32 12.87
C TYR A 164 -2.42 11.05 14.37
N LEU A 165 -1.22 11.21 14.94
CA LEU A 165 -0.93 11.03 16.37
C LEU A 165 -0.77 12.38 17.10
N THR A 166 -0.58 13.48 16.36
CA THR A 166 -0.45 14.83 16.93
C THR A 166 -1.69 15.23 17.73
N ASP A 167 -1.48 15.89 18.87
CA ASP A 167 -2.52 16.38 19.80
C ASP A 167 -3.57 15.34 20.20
N THR A 168 -3.19 14.06 20.17
CA THR A 168 -4.06 12.92 20.49
C THR A 168 -3.66 12.30 21.83
N PRO A 169 -4.60 11.91 22.71
CA PRO A 169 -4.26 11.20 23.94
C PRO A 169 -3.43 9.95 23.67
N LYS A 170 -2.47 9.65 24.56
CA LYS A 170 -1.61 8.47 24.43
C LYS A 170 -2.45 7.20 24.28
N GLY A 171 -2.14 6.40 23.25
CA GLY A 171 -2.85 5.16 22.94
C GLY A 171 -4.01 5.32 21.96
N LEU A 172 -4.36 6.54 21.56
CA LEU A 172 -5.36 6.82 20.52
C LEU A 172 -4.71 7.38 19.25
N TRP A 173 -5.49 7.43 18.18
CA TRP A 173 -5.12 8.01 16.87
C TRP A 173 -6.33 8.69 16.25
N ARG A 174 -6.08 9.66 15.38
CA ARG A 174 -7.06 10.19 14.43
C ARG A 174 -7.05 9.33 13.18
N ASP A 175 -8.10 9.39 12.36
CA ASP A 175 -8.23 8.46 11.23
C ASP A 175 -8.58 9.10 9.90
N LYS A 176 -9.45 10.12 9.87
CA LYS A 176 -9.85 10.83 8.63
C LYS A 176 -9.37 12.26 8.63
N LEU A 177 -8.50 12.60 7.68
CA LEU A 177 -8.10 13.96 7.37
C LEU A 177 -8.86 14.44 6.12
N GLU A 178 -9.78 15.38 6.31
CA GLU A 178 -10.58 15.97 5.25
C GLU A 178 -9.71 16.80 4.28
N ASP A 179 -10.27 17.12 3.12
CA ASP A 179 -9.57 17.92 2.11
C ASP A 179 -9.22 19.33 2.60
N THR A 180 -9.98 19.84 3.59
CA THR A 180 -9.72 21.12 4.25
C THR A 180 -8.50 21.09 5.18
N GLY A 181 -7.92 19.91 5.44
CA GLY A 181 -6.87 19.70 6.43
C GLY A 181 -7.38 19.55 7.86
N ALA A 182 -8.70 19.54 8.07
CA ALA A 182 -9.29 19.24 9.36
C ALA A 182 -9.44 17.73 9.59
N PHE A 183 -9.21 17.29 10.81
CA PHE A 183 -9.53 15.93 11.22
C PHE A 183 -11.02 15.81 11.57
N VAL A 184 -11.64 14.71 11.18
CA VAL A 184 -12.99 14.35 11.62
C VAL A 184 -12.93 13.96 13.10
N ASP A 185 -13.83 14.52 13.91
CA ASP A 185 -14.02 14.11 15.30
C ASP A 185 -14.80 12.79 15.34
N GLU A 186 -14.07 11.69 15.50
CA GLU A 186 -14.61 10.33 15.54
C GLU A 186 -13.77 9.43 16.45
N PRO A 187 -14.33 8.32 16.96
CA PRO A 187 -13.55 7.34 17.72
C PRO A 187 -12.41 6.75 16.89
N ALA A 188 -11.27 6.51 17.53
CA ALA A 188 -10.13 5.81 16.94
C ALA A 188 -10.55 4.41 16.43
N PRO A 189 -10.58 4.14 15.11
CA PRO A 189 -11.09 2.88 14.60
C PRO A 189 -10.11 1.74 14.86
N ALA A 190 -10.57 0.67 15.52
CA ALA A 190 -9.74 -0.51 15.81
C ALA A 190 -9.15 -1.17 14.55
N SER A 191 -9.79 -1.02 13.39
CA SER A 191 -9.27 -1.49 12.10
C SER A 191 -7.91 -0.88 11.75
N SER A 192 -7.65 0.38 12.15
CA SER A 192 -6.39 1.07 11.86
C SER A 192 -5.24 0.59 12.75
N LEU A 193 -5.53 -0.05 13.90
CA LEU A 193 -4.51 -0.55 14.82
C LEU A 193 -3.63 -1.63 14.18
N TYR A 194 -4.24 -2.55 13.43
CA TYR A 194 -3.52 -3.58 12.68
C TYR A 194 -2.48 -2.96 11.73
N HIS A 195 -2.92 -1.97 10.95
CA HIS A 195 -2.08 -1.25 10.00
C HIS A 195 -0.92 -0.50 10.67
N ILE A 196 -1.17 0.19 11.80
CA ILE A 196 -0.13 0.86 12.60
C ILE A 196 0.92 -0.16 13.07
N VAL A 197 0.48 -1.27 13.68
CA VAL A 197 1.39 -2.29 14.22
C VAL A 197 2.24 -2.92 13.11
N CYS A 198 1.64 -3.23 11.95
CA CYS A 198 2.36 -3.78 10.80
C CYS A 198 3.41 -2.81 10.26
N ALA A 199 3.06 -1.52 10.11
CA ALA A 199 4.01 -0.52 9.63
C ALA A 199 5.17 -0.27 10.61
N VAL A 200 4.89 -0.21 11.91
CA VAL A 200 5.95 -0.12 12.93
C VAL A 200 6.84 -1.37 12.92
N SER A 201 6.27 -2.56 12.75
CA SER A 201 7.04 -3.80 12.65
C SER A 201 7.98 -3.81 11.44
N GLU A 202 7.52 -3.33 10.29
CA GLU A 202 8.37 -3.16 9.10
C GLU A 202 9.48 -2.14 9.34
N LEU A 203 9.18 -1.02 10.02
CA LEU A 203 10.17 0.00 10.36
C LEU A 203 11.24 -0.56 11.29
N VAL A 204 10.86 -1.25 12.37
CA VAL A 204 11.80 -1.91 13.30
C VAL A 204 12.69 -2.91 12.56
N SER A 205 12.11 -3.75 11.69
CA SER A 205 12.88 -4.68 10.87
C SER A 205 13.86 -3.96 9.94
N ALA A 206 13.53 -2.77 9.43
CA ALA A 206 14.41 -2.01 8.54
C ALA A 206 15.58 -1.38 9.30
N CYS A 207 15.32 -0.86 10.51
CA CYS A 207 16.34 -0.27 11.36
C CYS A 207 17.30 -1.32 11.95
N ASN A 208 16.80 -2.49 12.35
CA ASN A 208 17.64 -3.54 12.94
C ASN A 208 18.64 -4.13 11.93
N VAL A 209 18.27 -4.24 10.65
CA VAL A 209 19.20 -4.67 9.60
C VAL A 209 20.36 -3.68 9.40
N ALA A 210 20.19 -2.40 9.77
CA ALA A 210 21.23 -1.38 9.64
C ALA A 210 22.26 -1.38 10.78
N VAL A 211 22.04 -2.15 11.85
CA VAL A 211 22.97 -2.25 13.01
C VAL A 211 23.96 -3.41 12.85
N ASP A 212 23.61 -4.41 12.03
CA ASP A 212 24.43 -5.62 11.80
C ASP A 212 25.20 -5.59 10.46
N SER A 213 25.23 -4.46 9.75
CA SER A 213 25.96 -4.23 8.49
C SER A 213 27.04 -3.17 8.63
#